data_AF-A0A9Y3RXW6-F1
#
_entry.id   AF-A0A9Y3RXW6-F1
#
_cell.length_a   1.000
_cell.length_b   1.000
_cell.length_c   1.000
_cell.angle_alpha   90.00
_cell.angle_beta   90.00
_cell.angle_gamma   90.00
#
_symmetry.space_group_name_H-M   'P 1'
#
loop_
_entity.id
_entity.type
_entity.pdbx_description
1 polymer ?
#
loop_
_entity_poly.entity_id
_entity_poly.type
_entity_poly.pdbx_seq_one_letter_code
_entity_poly.pdbx_strand_id
1 'polypeptide(L)'
;MAWALKLPLTDEVIESGLVQDFDASLSGIGQELGAGAYSMSDVLALPIFKQEESNLPPDSDNKILPFQYVLCAPTSPAVKLHDETLTYLNQGQSYEIRMLDNRKIGELPEITGKMVKSIIRVVFHDRRLQYTEHQQLEGWRWNRPGDRILDLDIPMSVGIIDPRANPTQLNTVEFLWDPSKRTSVFIQVHCISTEFTMRKHGGEKGVPFRIQIDTFKENENGEYTEHLHSASCQVKVFKPKGADRKQKTDREKMEKRAPQEKEKYQPSYETTILTECSPWPEVTYVNNSPSPGFNSTHNSFPVAEGNGSPNHQPEPVVQVADNLLPTATPQDAQQWLHRNRFSPFCRLFTNFSGVDLLKLTREDVIQICGPADGIRLFNALKGRVVRPRLTIYVCQESQQAREQHPKHENGDAAASAFFGQLYHAIYLEELTVTELTEKIAHLFSISPRQINQIFKQGPTGIHVLVSDEMIQNFQDEVCFVLDTMKDDTSDGYHIILK
;
A
#
# COMPACT_ATOMS: atom_id res chain seq x y z
N MET A 1 -60.74 -25.04 -49.41
CA MET A 1 -59.92 -24.98 -48.19
C MET A 1 -58.55 -24.42 -48.57
N ALA A 2 -58.35 -23.15 -48.97
CA ALA A 2 -58.92 -21.86 -48.52
C ALA A 2 -58.58 -21.53 -47.06
N TRP A 3 -58.05 -20.35 -46.68
CA TRP A 3 -57.57 -19.11 -47.36
C TRP A 3 -56.60 -18.41 -46.34
N ALA A 4 -55.74 -17.40 -46.59
CA ALA A 4 -55.29 -16.54 -47.71
C ALA A 4 -53.80 -16.11 -47.35
N LEU A 5 -52.88 -15.60 -48.18
CA LEU A 5 -52.80 -14.37 -49.01
C LEU A 5 -53.07 -13.07 -48.20
N LYS A 6 -52.30 -11.97 -48.34
CA LYS A 6 -51.78 -11.36 -49.59
C LYS A 6 -50.71 -10.26 -49.33
N LEU A 7 -49.68 -10.15 -50.18
CA LEU A 7 -48.89 -8.91 -50.44
C LEU A 7 -49.50 -8.19 -51.67
N PRO A 8 -49.42 -6.86 -51.82
CA PRO A 8 -48.32 -6.30 -52.65
C PRO A 8 -47.87 -4.84 -52.33
N LEU A 9 -46.84 -4.40 -53.06
CA LEU A 9 -46.35 -3.02 -53.24
C LEU A 9 -47.25 -2.18 -54.18
N THR A 10 -47.10 -0.84 -54.11
CA THR A 10 -47.41 0.29 -55.05
C THR A 10 -48.06 1.45 -54.29
N ASP A 11 -47.88 2.74 -54.61
CA ASP A 11 -46.81 3.53 -55.24
C ASP A 11 -47.14 5.04 -55.00
N GLU A 12 -46.22 5.94 -55.35
CA GLU A 12 -46.41 7.41 -55.54
C GLU A 12 -46.81 8.37 -54.37
N VAL A 13 -45.89 9.33 -54.14
CA VAL A 13 -46.08 10.80 -54.06
C VAL A 13 -47.13 11.43 -53.11
N ILE A 14 -46.66 12.26 -52.16
CA ILE A 14 -47.01 13.70 -51.98
C ILE A 14 -46.06 14.36 -50.95
N GLU A 15 -45.35 15.40 -51.41
CA GLU A 15 -44.89 16.64 -50.74
C GLU A 15 -44.44 16.61 -49.26
N SER A 16 -43.16 16.84 -48.93
CA SER A 16 -42.32 18.06 -49.07
C SER A 16 -42.37 18.99 -47.84
N GLY A 17 -41.20 19.21 -47.23
CA GLY A 17 -41.02 20.22 -46.18
C GLY A 17 -39.65 20.13 -45.50
N LEU A 18 -38.81 21.15 -45.71
CA LEU A 18 -37.61 21.46 -44.91
C LEU A 18 -36.37 20.54 -45.05
N VAL A 19 -35.86 20.40 -46.28
CA VAL A 19 -34.40 20.23 -46.51
C VAL A 19 -33.94 21.14 -47.66
N GLN A 20 -33.91 22.44 -47.40
CA GLN A 20 -33.11 23.43 -48.14
C GLN A 20 -32.61 24.46 -47.11
N ASP A 21 -31.31 24.78 -47.20
CA ASP A 21 -30.53 25.85 -46.52
C ASP A 21 -29.24 25.35 -45.83
N PHE A 22 -28.41 24.56 -46.54
CA PHE A 22 -27.01 24.36 -46.13
C PHE A 22 -26.01 24.07 -47.26
N ASP A 23 -26.26 24.55 -48.49
CA ASP A 23 -25.26 24.44 -49.57
C ASP A 23 -25.31 25.61 -50.57
N ALA A 24 -24.89 26.80 -50.11
CA ALA A 24 -24.81 28.01 -50.93
C ALA A 24 -23.78 29.04 -50.41
N SER A 25 -22.51 28.64 -50.17
CA SER A 25 -21.44 29.63 -49.93
C SER A 25 -19.99 29.18 -50.21
N LEU A 26 -19.75 28.24 -51.13
CA LEU A 26 -18.38 27.90 -51.58
C LEU A 26 -18.31 27.61 -53.09
N SER A 27 -18.56 28.63 -53.91
CA SER A 27 -18.30 28.58 -55.36
C SER A 27 -17.61 29.86 -55.83
N GLY A 28 -16.31 29.96 -55.60
CA GLY A 28 -15.48 31.09 -55.98
C GLY A 28 -14.04 30.67 -56.25
N ILE A 29 -13.65 30.71 -57.53
CA ILE A 29 -12.29 30.53 -58.07
C ILE A 29 -11.79 29.06 -58.12
N GLY A 30 -11.81 28.52 -59.35
CA GLY A 30 -10.95 27.43 -59.80
C GLY A 30 -10.17 27.87 -61.06
N GLN A 31 -9.28 26.99 -61.53
CA GLN A 31 -8.28 27.18 -62.60
C GLN A 31 -7.03 28.01 -62.20
N GLU A 32 -5.79 27.59 -62.50
CA GLU A 32 -5.32 26.38 -63.20
C GLU A 32 -3.86 25.99 -62.88
N LEU A 33 -3.57 24.68 -63.04
CA LEU A 33 -2.30 24.02 -63.41
C LEU A 33 -0.97 24.35 -62.70
N GLY A 34 -0.35 23.31 -62.11
CA GLY A 34 1.06 23.31 -61.72
C GLY A 34 1.52 22.00 -61.07
N ALA A 35 1.80 20.96 -61.88
CA ALA A 35 2.37 19.71 -61.36
C ALA A 35 3.87 19.89 -61.04
N GLY A 36 4.21 19.98 -59.76
CA GLY A 36 5.58 20.03 -59.24
C GLY A 36 5.66 19.28 -57.91
N ALA A 37 6.76 18.55 -57.67
CA ALA A 37 6.83 17.56 -56.59
C ALA A 37 6.72 18.19 -55.18
N TYR A 38 5.73 17.75 -54.40
CA TYR A 38 5.59 18.11 -52.99
C TYR A 38 6.53 17.24 -52.14
N SER A 39 7.54 17.86 -51.53
CA SER A 39 8.39 17.19 -50.54
C SER A 39 7.62 17.02 -49.22
N MET A 40 7.56 15.79 -48.69
CA MET A 40 6.94 15.52 -47.38
C MET A 40 7.77 16.00 -46.17
N SER A 41 8.86 16.74 -46.39
CA SER A 41 9.68 17.34 -45.32
C SER A 41 8.99 18.51 -44.60
N ASP A 42 8.13 19.27 -45.29
CA ASP A 42 7.78 20.63 -44.87
C ASP A 42 6.42 20.71 -44.14
N VAL A 43 5.67 19.61 -44.07
CA VAL A 43 4.38 19.52 -43.34
C VAL A 43 4.58 19.35 -41.82
N LEU A 44 5.79 19.03 -41.37
CA LEU A 44 6.14 18.90 -39.94
C LEU A 44 6.47 20.26 -39.26
N ALA A 45 6.40 21.37 -39.99
CA ALA A 45 6.82 22.70 -39.52
C ALA A 45 5.67 23.66 -39.15
N LEU A 46 4.46 23.15 -38.87
CA LEU A 46 3.34 23.99 -38.39
C LEU A 46 3.40 24.20 -36.86
N PRO A 47 3.44 25.45 -36.36
CA PRO A 47 3.57 25.77 -34.95
C PRO A 47 2.22 25.63 -34.20
N ILE A 48 1.75 24.40 -34.05
CA ILE A 48 0.60 24.05 -33.18
C ILE A 48 1.01 24.04 -31.69
N PHE A 49 2.31 23.97 -31.39
CA PHE A 49 2.86 24.16 -30.04
C PHE A 49 3.16 25.62 -29.71
N LYS A 50 2.24 26.54 -30.01
CA LYS A 50 2.22 27.85 -29.32
C LYS A 50 1.53 27.69 -27.97
N GLN A 51 2.32 27.29 -26.99
CA GLN A 51 2.04 27.49 -25.58
C GLN A 51 1.72 28.98 -25.36
N GLU A 52 0.54 29.28 -24.84
CA GLU A 52 0.10 30.65 -24.60
C GLU A 52 0.98 31.24 -23.49
N GLU A 53 1.83 32.21 -23.82
CA GLU A 53 2.80 32.80 -22.89
C GLU A 53 2.07 33.53 -21.76
N SER A 54 2.03 32.89 -20.60
CA SER A 54 1.60 33.52 -19.36
C SER A 54 2.57 34.64 -19.00
N ASN A 55 2.08 35.88 -19.01
CA ASN A 55 2.83 37.07 -18.58
C ASN A 55 3.11 37.00 -17.06
N LEU A 56 4.18 36.30 -16.69
CA LEU A 56 4.77 36.29 -15.35
C LEU A 56 6.17 36.93 -15.40
N PRO A 57 6.61 37.63 -14.33
CA PRO A 57 7.87 38.35 -14.34
C PRO A 57 9.07 37.39 -14.46
N PRO A 58 10.11 37.74 -15.24
CA PRO A 58 11.25 36.87 -15.51
C PRO A 58 12.32 36.98 -14.42
N ASP A 59 12.00 36.58 -13.18
CA ASP A 59 12.99 36.50 -12.10
C ASP A 59 12.63 35.40 -11.07
N SER A 60 12.74 34.16 -11.53
CA SER A 60 13.06 33.01 -10.68
C SER A 60 13.86 32.02 -11.51
N ASP A 61 14.97 31.52 -10.98
CA ASP A 61 15.75 30.45 -11.61
C ASP A 61 14.85 29.20 -11.75
N ASN A 62 14.22 29.04 -12.91
CA ASN A 62 13.50 27.84 -13.27
C ASN A 62 14.52 26.70 -13.41
N LYS A 63 14.84 26.08 -12.27
CA LYS A 63 15.51 24.78 -12.19
C LYS A 63 14.61 23.76 -12.88
N ILE A 64 14.85 23.59 -14.17
CA ILE A 64 14.38 22.45 -14.95
C ILE A 64 14.86 21.21 -14.20
N LEU A 65 13.92 20.45 -13.64
CA LEU A 65 14.22 19.20 -12.93
C LEU A 65 14.77 18.17 -13.91
N PRO A 66 15.72 17.30 -13.51
CA PRO A 66 16.35 16.34 -14.41
C PRO A 66 15.34 15.35 -15.00
N PHE A 67 14.32 14.98 -14.22
CA PHE A 67 13.19 14.17 -14.69
C PHE A 67 11.89 14.93 -14.49
N GLN A 68 10.96 14.77 -15.43
CA GLN A 68 9.60 15.28 -15.32
C GLN A 68 8.61 14.18 -15.69
N TYR A 69 7.56 14.04 -14.90
CA TYR A 69 6.48 13.08 -15.17
C TYR A 69 5.18 13.85 -15.36
N VAL A 70 4.44 13.54 -16.43
CA VAL A 70 3.20 14.24 -16.78
C VAL A 70 2.08 13.23 -16.91
N LEU A 71 1.17 13.23 -15.94
CA LEU A 71 -0.08 12.50 -15.96
C LEU A 71 -1.04 13.21 -16.93
N CYS A 72 -1.43 12.54 -18.01
CA CYS A 72 -2.33 13.05 -19.04
C CYS A 72 -3.81 13.00 -18.59
N ALA A 73 -4.10 13.67 -17.48
CA ALA A 73 -5.45 13.90 -16.96
C ALA A 73 -5.56 15.33 -16.42
N PRO A 74 -6.73 15.99 -16.52
CA PRO A 74 -6.85 17.41 -16.22
C PRO A 74 -6.87 17.70 -14.71
N THR A 75 -6.21 18.79 -14.31
CA THR A 75 -6.25 19.26 -12.92
C THR A 75 -7.63 19.81 -12.56
N SER A 76 -8.03 19.69 -11.29
CA SER A 76 -9.32 20.17 -10.81
C SER A 76 -9.36 21.71 -10.76
N PRO A 77 -10.40 22.37 -11.30
CA PRO A 77 -10.60 23.82 -11.18
C PRO A 77 -11.01 24.26 -9.75
N ALA A 78 -11.22 23.32 -8.82
CA ALA A 78 -11.75 23.60 -7.48
C ALA A 78 -10.67 23.58 -6.38
N VAL A 79 -9.39 23.66 -6.75
CA VAL A 79 -8.22 23.70 -5.84
C VAL A 79 -7.85 25.15 -5.54
N LYS A 80 -7.54 25.49 -4.28
CA LYS A 80 -7.15 26.86 -3.91
C LYS A 80 -5.71 27.16 -4.30
N LEU A 81 -5.37 28.45 -4.43
CA LEU A 81 -4.07 28.90 -4.91
C LEU A 81 -2.85 28.45 -4.06
N HIS A 82 -3.06 28.06 -2.79
CA HIS A 82 -2.01 27.54 -1.89
C HIS A 82 -2.19 26.06 -1.52
N ASP A 83 -3.21 25.38 -2.05
CA ASP A 83 -3.36 23.93 -1.91
C ASP A 83 -2.52 23.23 -3.01
N GLU A 84 -2.25 21.94 -2.88
CA GLU A 84 -1.58 21.18 -3.94
C GLU A 84 -2.57 20.81 -5.06
N THR A 85 -2.09 20.76 -6.31
CA THR A 85 -2.91 20.35 -7.48
C THR A 85 -3.53 18.98 -7.28
N LEU A 86 -4.82 18.86 -7.57
CA LEU A 86 -5.61 17.64 -7.39
C LEU A 86 -6.22 17.19 -8.71
N THR A 87 -6.06 15.91 -9.04
CA THR A 87 -6.54 15.31 -10.32
C THR A 87 -7.64 14.29 -10.06
N TYR A 88 -8.62 14.19 -10.96
CA TYR A 88 -9.75 13.26 -10.82
C TYR A 88 -9.60 12.09 -11.79
N LEU A 89 -9.58 10.87 -11.26
CA LEU A 89 -9.43 9.63 -12.03
C LEU A 89 -10.65 8.73 -11.87
N ASN A 90 -10.96 7.93 -12.88
CA ASN A 90 -11.98 6.90 -12.86
C ASN A 90 -11.37 5.54 -12.50
N GLN A 91 -12.07 4.77 -11.66
CA GLN A 91 -11.69 3.42 -11.25
C GLN A 91 -11.50 2.51 -12.48
N GLY A 92 -10.32 1.90 -12.61
CA GLY A 92 -10.00 0.94 -13.68
C GLY A 92 -9.91 1.53 -15.09
N GLN A 93 -9.88 2.87 -15.23
CA GLN A 93 -9.58 3.51 -16.52
C GLN A 93 -8.06 3.68 -16.64
N SER A 94 -7.52 3.39 -17.84
CA SER A 94 -6.11 3.61 -18.17
C SER A 94 -5.81 5.10 -18.34
N TYR A 95 -4.77 5.58 -17.65
CA TYR A 95 -4.27 6.96 -17.76
C TYR A 95 -2.80 6.95 -18.14
N GLU A 96 -2.43 7.71 -19.18
CA GLU A 96 -1.03 7.89 -19.60
C GLU A 96 -0.27 8.74 -18.57
N ILE A 97 0.93 8.29 -18.20
CA ILE A 97 1.98 9.10 -17.60
C ILE A 97 3.14 9.13 -18.59
N ARG A 98 3.47 10.32 -19.08
CA ARG A 98 4.65 10.54 -19.93
C ARG A 98 5.88 10.67 -19.03
N MET A 99 6.91 9.90 -19.34
CA MET A 99 8.20 9.90 -18.65
C MET A 99 9.15 10.76 -19.48
N LEU A 100 9.59 11.91 -18.95
CA LEU A 100 10.41 12.88 -19.67
C LEU A 100 11.77 13.04 -18.99
N ASP A 101 12.80 13.01 -19.82
CA ASP A 101 14.16 13.40 -19.47
C ASP A 101 14.36 14.88 -19.83
N ASN A 102 14.59 15.70 -18.81
CA ASN A 102 14.74 17.14 -18.92
C ASN A 102 16.15 17.59 -18.51
N ARG A 103 17.09 16.65 -18.32
CA ARG A 103 18.50 16.91 -17.97
C ARG A 103 19.16 17.86 -18.96
N LYS A 104 20.01 18.75 -18.43
CA LYS A 104 20.89 19.58 -19.27
C LYS A 104 22.04 18.73 -19.83
N ILE A 105 22.59 19.14 -20.97
CA ILE A 105 23.74 18.46 -21.59
C ILE A 105 24.92 18.49 -20.60
N GLY A 106 25.36 17.30 -20.15
CA GLY A 106 26.41 17.11 -19.15
C GLY A 106 25.89 16.78 -17.73
N GLU A 107 24.58 16.81 -17.49
CA GLU A 107 23.95 16.46 -16.22
C GLU A 107 23.68 14.94 -16.14
N LEU A 108 24.13 14.30 -15.04
CA LEU A 108 24.08 12.84 -14.86
C LEU A 108 24.59 12.04 -16.08
N PRO A 109 25.84 12.21 -16.54
CA PRO A 109 26.35 11.50 -17.72
C PRO A 109 26.33 9.98 -17.56
N GLU A 110 26.37 9.48 -16.32
CA GLU A 110 26.37 8.07 -15.93
C GLU A 110 25.17 7.26 -16.44
N ILE A 111 24.02 7.91 -16.67
CA ILE A 111 22.79 7.26 -17.13
C ILE A 111 22.51 7.48 -18.63
N THR A 112 23.36 8.24 -19.32
CA THR A 112 23.20 8.52 -20.75
C THR A 112 23.42 7.25 -21.57
N GLY A 113 22.38 6.78 -22.25
CA GLY A 113 22.38 5.50 -22.97
C GLY A 113 22.24 4.27 -22.07
N LYS A 114 21.92 4.44 -20.78
CA LYS A 114 21.54 3.36 -19.87
C LYS A 114 20.04 3.38 -19.60
N MET A 115 19.53 2.23 -19.17
CA MET A 115 18.18 2.12 -18.61
C MET A 115 18.14 2.73 -17.20
N VAL A 116 16.96 3.19 -16.78
CA VAL A 116 16.65 3.52 -15.38
C VAL A 116 15.41 2.73 -14.95
N LYS A 117 15.28 2.45 -13.66
CA LYS A 117 14.08 1.83 -13.09
C LYS A 117 13.19 2.91 -12.50
N SER A 118 11.91 2.91 -12.83
CA SER A 118 10.90 3.69 -12.10
C SER A 118 9.94 2.76 -11.36
N ILE A 119 9.59 3.16 -10.14
CA ILE A 119 8.59 2.51 -9.31
C ILE A 119 7.44 3.49 -9.11
N ILE A 120 6.23 3.11 -9.51
CA ILE A 120 5.00 3.90 -9.31
C ILE A 120 4.21 3.31 -8.16
N ARG A 121 3.74 4.19 -7.25
CA ARG A 121 3.00 3.83 -6.05
C ARG A 121 1.73 4.67 -5.91
N VAL A 122 0.63 4.02 -5.50
CA VAL A 122 -0.57 4.71 -4.98
C VAL A 122 -0.53 4.64 -3.46
N VAL A 123 -0.25 5.77 -2.80
CA VAL A 123 -0.16 5.87 -1.33
C VAL A 123 -1.20 6.83 -0.78
N PHE A 124 -1.53 6.73 0.50
CA PHE A 124 -2.42 7.71 1.13
C PHE A 124 -1.78 9.10 1.21
N HIS A 125 -2.55 10.16 0.97
CA HIS A 125 -2.09 11.53 1.25
C HIS A 125 -2.26 11.92 2.73
N ASP A 126 -3.28 11.36 3.40
CA ASP A 126 -3.55 11.60 4.83
C ASP A 126 -2.56 10.82 5.71
N ARG A 127 -1.76 11.52 6.52
CA ARG A 127 -0.74 10.91 7.40
C ARG A 127 -1.31 9.83 8.35
N ARG A 128 -2.54 9.97 8.84
CA ARG A 128 -3.16 8.95 9.72
C ARG A 128 -3.44 7.65 8.95
N LEU A 129 -3.77 7.76 7.67
CA LEU A 129 -3.97 6.61 6.78
C LEU A 129 -2.65 6.05 6.26
N GLN A 130 -1.58 6.83 6.16
CA GLN A 130 -0.22 6.33 5.93
C GLN A 130 0.25 5.42 7.08
N TYR A 131 0.11 5.84 8.35
CA TYR A 131 0.45 4.99 9.51
C TYR A 131 -0.36 3.69 9.61
N THR A 132 -1.55 3.65 9.01
CA THR A 132 -2.41 2.45 8.97
C THR A 132 -2.48 1.84 7.58
N GLU A 133 -1.58 2.22 6.65
CA GLU A 133 -1.69 1.91 5.23
C GLU A 133 -1.80 0.40 5.00
N HIS A 134 -0.92 -0.39 5.60
CA HIS A 134 -0.97 -1.84 5.52
C HIS A 134 -2.37 -2.40 5.87
N GLN A 135 -2.96 -1.98 6.99
CA GLN A 135 -4.30 -2.40 7.40
C GLN A 135 -5.39 -1.95 6.40
N GLN A 136 -5.27 -0.75 5.81
CA GLN A 136 -6.21 -0.26 4.80
C GLN A 136 -6.11 -1.07 3.49
N LEU A 137 -4.89 -1.35 3.01
CA LEU A 137 -4.66 -2.11 1.79
C LEU A 137 -5.07 -3.58 1.97
N GLU A 138 -4.79 -4.19 3.12
CA GLU A 138 -5.26 -5.55 3.46
C GLU A 138 -6.79 -5.61 3.58
N GLY A 139 -7.40 -4.62 4.23
CA GLY A 139 -8.85 -4.49 4.33
C GLY A 139 -9.50 -4.32 2.96
N TRP A 140 -8.84 -3.63 2.02
CA TRP A 140 -9.28 -3.52 0.63
C TRP A 140 -9.18 -4.87 -0.10
N ARG A 141 -8.02 -5.55 -0.01
CA ARG A 141 -7.75 -6.89 -0.59
C ARG A 141 -8.77 -7.93 -0.12
N TRP A 142 -9.15 -7.91 1.15
CA TRP A 142 -10.10 -8.87 1.71
C TRP A 142 -11.49 -8.82 1.06
N ASN A 143 -11.90 -7.64 0.59
CA ASN A 143 -13.17 -7.45 -0.12
C ASN A 143 -13.04 -7.71 -1.64
N ARG A 144 -11.81 -7.91 -2.14
CA ARG A 144 -11.46 -8.06 -3.55
C ARG A 144 -10.30 -9.04 -3.74
N PRO A 145 -10.52 -10.34 -3.50
CA PRO A 145 -9.48 -11.35 -3.63
C PRO A 145 -9.04 -11.46 -5.10
N GLY A 146 -7.76 -11.19 -5.37
CA GLY A 146 -7.17 -11.25 -6.70
C GLY A 146 -7.00 -9.88 -7.38
N ASP A 147 -7.76 -8.86 -6.98
CA ASP A 147 -7.60 -7.51 -7.55
C ASP A 147 -6.33 -6.82 -6.99
N ARG A 148 -5.69 -6.00 -7.83
CA ARG A 148 -4.63 -5.07 -7.45
C ARG A 148 -5.19 -3.66 -7.28
N ILE A 149 -4.51 -2.81 -6.51
CA ILE A 149 -4.88 -1.40 -6.35
C ILE A 149 -4.33 -0.56 -7.51
N LEU A 150 -3.11 -0.88 -7.94
CA LEU A 150 -2.42 -0.27 -9.07
C LEU A 150 -1.93 -1.37 -10.02
N ASP A 151 -2.20 -1.19 -11.31
CA ASP A 151 -1.73 -2.06 -12.38
C ASP A 151 -1.24 -1.27 -13.60
N LEU A 152 -0.52 -1.95 -14.50
CA LEU A 152 -0.01 -1.42 -15.76
C LEU A 152 -0.84 -1.92 -16.93
N ASP A 153 -1.35 -1.00 -17.75
CA ASP A 153 -1.89 -1.33 -19.06
C ASP A 153 -0.72 -1.48 -20.04
N ILE A 154 -0.07 -2.64 -19.98
CA ILE A 154 1.10 -2.98 -20.79
C ILE A 154 0.80 -2.85 -22.31
N PRO A 155 -0.35 -3.32 -22.85
CA PRO A 155 -0.69 -3.13 -24.27
C PRO A 155 -0.78 -1.67 -24.73
N MET A 156 -1.19 -0.73 -23.86
CA MET A 156 -1.20 0.70 -24.19
C MET A 156 0.15 1.39 -23.94
N SER A 157 1.03 0.79 -23.14
CA SER A 157 2.31 1.39 -22.74
C SER A 157 3.38 1.30 -23.83
N VAL A 158 4.25 2.32 -23.89
CA VAL A 158 5.29 2.48 -24.92
C VAL A 158 6.61 2.79 -24.24
N GLY A 159 7.69 2.10 -24.64
CA GLY A 159 9.05 2.37 -24.14
C GLY A 159 9.33 1.88 -22.72
N ILE A 160 8.46 1.02 -22.15
CA ILE A 160 8.72 0.30 -20.91
C ILE A 160 9.26 -1.11 -21.19
N ILE A 161 10.13 -1.61 -20.32
CA ILE A 161 10.77 -2.93 -20.38
C ILE A 161 10.66 -3.58 -18.99
N ASP A 162 10.52 -4.91 -18.94
CA ASP A 162 10.41 -5.70 -17.70
C ASP A 162 9.39 -5.11 -16.69
N PRO A 163 8.10 -4.97 -17.08
CA PRO A 163 7.06 -4.50 -16.18
C PRO A 163 6.77 -5.56 -15.11
N ARG A 164 6.87 -5.17 -13.83
CA ARG A 164 6.68 -6.06 -12.68
C ARG A 164 5.65 -5.50 -11.72
N ALA A 165 4.81 -6.38 -11.20
CA ALA A 165 3.74 -6.06 -10.27
C ALA A 165 3.70 -7.13 -9.15
N ASN A 166 4.46 -6.90 -8.07
CA ASN A 166 4.60 -7.89 -7.00
C ASN A 166 3.23 -8.22 -6.36
N PRO A 167 2.78 -9.49 -6.31
CA PRO A 167 1.50 -9.87 -5.73
C PRO A 167 1.29 -9.44 -4.27
N THR A 168 2.36 -9.26 -3.48
CA THR A 168 2.25 -8.80 -2.08
C THR A 168 2.07 -7.28 -1.96
N GLN A 169 2.57 -6.51 -2.94
CA GLN A 169 2.52 -5.04 -2.97
C GLN A 169 1.45 -4.55 -3.96
N LEU A 170 0.18 -4.57 -3.52
CA LEU A 170 -1.00 -4.32 -4.37
C LEU A 170 -1.03 -2.93 -5.02
N ASN A 171 -0.38 -1.95 -4.40
CA ASN A 171 -0.41 -0.54 -4.76
C ASN A 171 0.87 -0.06 -5.47
N THR A 172 1.75 -0.99 -5.85
CA THR A 172 3.09 -0.71 -6.42
C THR A 172 3.27 -1.45 -7.73
N VAL A 173 3.88 -0.80 -8.72
CA VAL A 173 4.36 -1.39 -9.98
C VAL A 173 5.73 -0.81 -10.31
N GLU A 174 6.60 -1.60 -10.95
CA GLU A 174 7.93 -1.15 -11.38
C GLU A 174 8.20 -1.54 -12.84
N PHE A 175 9.05 -0.78 -13.52
CA PHE A 175 9.50 -1.06 -14.89
C PHE A 175 10.83 -0.36 -15.17
N LEU A 176 11.54 -0.85 -16.18
CA LEU A 176 12.72 -0.22 -16.76
C LEU A 176 12.31 0.66 -17.96
N TRP A 177 12.99 1.78 -18.17
CA TRP A 177 12.85 2.59 -19.38
C TRP A 177 14.15 3.31 -19.73
N ASP A 178 14.24 3.82 -20.96
CA ASP A 178 15.41 4.54 -21.48
C ASP A 178 15.10 6.04 -21.54
N PRO A 179 15.79 6.90 -20.76
CA PRO A 179 15.58 8.35 -20.76
C PRO A 179 15.77 9.02 -22.13
N SER A 180 16.57 8.42 -23.02
CA SER A 180 16.80 8.93 -24.38
C SER A 180 15.69 8.59 -25.38
N LYS A 181 14.70 7.77 -24.98
CA LYS A 181 13.58 7.35 -25.83
C LYS A 181 12.26 7.93 -25.32
N ARG A 182 11.27 8.00 -26.21
CA ARG A 182 9.90 8.33 -25.82
C ARG A 182 9.30 7.18 -25.00
N THR A 183 9.07 7.41 -23.72
CA THR A 183 8.38 6.47 -22.82
C THR A 183 7.07 7.06 -22.29
N SER A 184 6.01 6.27 -22.42
CA SER A 184 4.67 6.55 -21.90
C SER A 184 4.15 5.29 -21.21
N VAL A 185 3.89 5.36 -19.91
CA VAL A 185 3.32 4.25 -19.14
C VAL A 185 1.84 4.49 -18.89
N PHE A 186 0.98 3.51 -19.13
CA PHE A 186 -0.44 3.60 -18.82
C PHE A 186 -0.73 2.86 -17.52
N ILE A 187 -1.35 3.55 -16.57
CA ILE A 187 -1.69 3.01 -15.25
C ILE A 187 -3.21 2.86 -15.07
N GLN A 188 -3.63 1.86 -14.33
CA GLN A 188 -5.00 1.68 -13.86
C GLN A 188 -5.05 1.70 -12.33
N VAL A 189 -5.96 2.48 -11.76
CA VAL A 189 -6.17 2.52 -10.29
C VAL A 189 -7.55 1.96 -9.97
N HIS A 190 -7.59 0.85 -9.22
CA HIS A 190 -8.81 0.08 -8.99
C HIS A 190 -9.47 0.34 -7.64
N CYS A 191 -8.82 1.03 -6.70
CA CYS A 191 -9.45 1.48 -5.45
C CYS A 191 -10.13 2.84 -5.64
N ILE A 192 -11.22 3.14 -4.91
CA ILE A 192 -11.85 4.47 -4.95
C ILE A 192 -11.66 5.23 -3.63
N SER A 193 -11.60 6.56 -3.71
CA SER A 193 -11.37 7.45 -2.57
C SER A 193 -12.41 7.32 -1.43
N THR A 194 -13.64 6.88 -1.74
CA THR A 194 -14.71 6.68 -0.73
C THR A 194 -14.75 5.28 -0.11
N GLU A 195 -13.85 4.36 -0.48
CA GLU A 195 -13.76 3.05 0.19
C GLU A 195 -12.96 3.11 1.50
N PHE A 196 -12.18 4.17 1.69
CA PHE A 196 -11.31 4.40 2.86
C PHE A 196 -11.83 5.50 3.80
N THR A 197 -13.10 5.92 3.65
CA THR A 197 -13.77 6.83 4.59
C THR A 197 -14.36 6.07 5.78
N MET A 198 -14.48 6.72 6.94
CA MET A 198 -14.95 6.07 8.16
C MET A 198 -16.41 5.63 8.05
N ARG A 199 -17.25 6.40 7.33
CA ARG A 199 -18.59 5.97 6.95
C ARG A 199 -18.56 5.39 5.53
N LYS A 200 -18.88 4.09 5.43
CA LYS A 200 -19.09 3.39 4.15
C LYS A 200 -20.42 3.77 3.48
N HIS A 201 -21.37 4.32 4.24
CA HIS A 201 -22.61 4.89 3.73
C HIS A 201 -22.34 6.33 3.27
N GLY A 202 -22.72 6.63 2.02
CA GLY A 202 -22.26 7.81 1.29
C GLY A 202 -22.59 9.16 1.93
N GLY A 203 -21.78 10.17 1.61
CA GLY A 203 -21.91 11.54 2.11
C GLY A 203 -20.59 12.14 2.59
N GLU A 204 -19.62 11.31 2.99
CA GLU A 204 -18.28 11.78 3.37
C GLU A 204 -17.40 12.12 2.17
N LYS A 205 -16.50 13.10 2.35
CA LYS A 205 -15.49 13.51 1.36
C LYS A 205 -14.46 12.40 1.21
N GLY A 206 -14.46 11.70 0.06
CA GLY A 206 -13.48 10.65 -0.23
C GLY A 206 -12.02 11.07 -0.01
N VAL A 207 -11.21 10.15 0.48
CA VAL A 207 -9.79 10.31 0.83
C VAL A 207 -8.94 10.58 -0.42
N PRO A 208 -8.08 11.62 -0.44
CA PRO A 208 -7.08 11.80 -1.50
C PRO A 208 -5.93 10.77 -1.39
N PHE A 209 -5.45 10.31 -2.52
CA PHE A 209 -4.21 9.54 -2.64
C PHE A 209 -3.11 10.42 -3.24
N ARG A 210 -1.85 9.99 -3.12
CA ARG A 210 -0.77 10.41 -4.02
C ARG A 210 -0.49 9.30 -5.01
N ILE A 211 -0.26 9.66 -6.26
CA ILE A 211 0.53 8.83 -7.18
C ILE A 211 1.96 9.35 -7.05
N GLN A 212 2.88 8.51 -6.58
CA GLN A 212 4.30 8.81 -6.44
C GLN A 212 5.11 7.97 -7.42
N ILE A 213 6.14 8.57 -8.00
CA ILE A 213 7.09 7.94 -8.91
C ILE A 213 8.48 8.17 -8.36
N ASP A 214 9.19 7.08 -8.06
CA ASP A 214 10.58 7.08 -7.60
C ASP A 214 11.45 6.44 -8.70
N THR A 215 12.50 7.13 -9.15
CA THR A 215 13.38 6.66 -10.24
C THR A 215 14.81 6.42 -9.74
N PHE A 216 15.41 5.33 -10.20
CA PHE A 216 16.69 4.79 -9.73
C PHE A 216 17.60 4.41 -10.91
N LYS A 217 18.90 4.63 -10.77
CA LYS A 217 19.93 4.07 -11.66
C LYS A 217 20.43 2.72 -11.14
N GLU A 218 21.06 1.99 -12.05
CA GLU A 218 21.85 0.80 -11.77
C GLU A 218 23.12 1.15 -10.96
N ASN A 219 23.38 0.40 -9.89
CA ASN A 219 24.58 0.51 -9.05
C ASN A 219 25.75 -0.33 -9.60
N GLU A 220 26.92 -0.30 -8.94
CA GLU A 220 28.10 -1.08 -9.35
C GLU A 220 27.88 -2.61 -9.39
N ASN A 221 26.88 -3.12 -8.66
CA ASN A 221 26.53 -4.55 -8.60
C ASN A 221 25.49 -4.96 -9.66
N GLY A 222 25.00 -4.04 -10.50
CA GLY A 222 23.94 -4.30 -11.49
C GLY A 222 22.51 -4.21 -10.93
N GLU A 223 22.32 -3.67 -9.72
CA GLU A 223 20.99 -3.52 -9.11
C GLU A 223 20.49 -2.08 -9.17
N TYR A 224 19.21 -1.88 -9.48
CA TYR A 224 18.59 -0.56 -9.55
C TYR A 224 18.17 -0.06 -8.16
N THR A 225 19.17 0.35 -7.35
CA THR A 225 18.98 0.81 -5.96
C THR A 225 19.41 2.26 -5.73
N GLU A 226 20.23 2.85 -6.60
CA GLU A 226 20.70 4.23 -6.42
C GLU A 226 19.64 5.23 -6.87
N HIS A 227 19.09 5.99 -5.93
CA HIS A 227 18.03 6.97 -6.17
C HIS A 227 18.50 8.14 -7.04
N LEU A 228 17.64 8.58 -7.96
CA LEU A 228 17.87 9.74 -8.83
C LEU A 228 16.88 10.88 -8.56
N HIS A 229 15.58 10.56 -8.51
CA HIS A 229 14.52 11.57 -8.44
C HIS A 229 13.19 10.96 -7.96
N SER A 230 12.42 11.76 -7.23
CA SER A 230 11.09 11.40 -6.73
C SER A 230 10.11 12.55 -6.92
N ALA A 231 8.92 12.24 -7.43
CA ALA A 231 7.86 13.23 -7.58
C ALA A 231 6.48 12.58 -7.42
N SER A 232 5.47 13.39 -7.08
CA SER A 232 4.11 12.92 -6.89
C SER A 232 3.04 13.92 -7.35
N CYS A 233 1.79 13.47 -7.43
CA CYS A 233 0.64 14.35 -7.55
C CYS A 233 -0.54 13.82 -6.72
N GLN A 234 -1.40 14.69 -6.19
CA GLN A 234 -2.62 14.25 -5.54
C GLN A 234 -3.68 13.80 -6.56
N VAL A 235 -4.35 12.70 -6.25
CA VAL A 235 -5.48 12.19 -7.03
C VAL A 235 -6.68 11.84 -6.15
N LYS A 236 -7.88 11.91 -6.74
CA LYS A 236 -9.07 11.25 -6.22
C LYS A 236 -9.66 10.32 -7.26
N VAL A 237 -9.90 9.09 -6.84
CA VAL A 237 -10.44 8.04 -7.70
C VAL A 237 -11.93 7.88 -7.42
N PHE A 238 -12.73 8.00 -8.48
CA PHE A 238 -14.18 7.88 -8.46
C PHE A 238 -14.62 6.57 -9.13
N LYS A 239 -15.86 6.14 -8.91
CA LYS A 239 -16.49 5.12 -9.77
C LYS A 239 -16.47 5.57 -11.25
N PRO A 240 -16.53 4.65 -12.24
CA PRO A 240 -16.46 4.99 -13.66
C PRO A 240 -17.42 6.13 -14.07
N LYS A 241 -16.94 7.03 -14.93
CA LYS A 241 -17.58 8.31 -15.32
C LYS A 241 -17.81 9.31 -14.17
N GLY A 242 -17.35 9.00 -12.95
CA GLY A 242 -17.51 9.85 -11.77
C GLY A 242 -16.56 11.03 -11.77
N ALA A 243 -15.33 10.86 -12.27
CA ALA A 243 -14.36 11.93 -12.44
C ALA A 243 -14.86 12.97 -13.44
N ASP A 244 -15.38 12.54 -14.59
CA ASP A 244 -15.87 13.43 -15.66
C ASP A 244 -17.05 14.29 -15.19
N ARG A 245 -18.03 13.67 -14.53
CA ARG A 245 -19.17 14.39 -13.93
C ARG A 245 -18.68 15.39 -12.88
N LYS A 246 -17.70 15.02 -12.07
CA LYS A 246 -17.15 15.88 -11.02
C LYS A 246 -16.38 17.06 -11.61
N GLN A 247 -15.53 16.82 -12.62
CA GLN A 247 -14.79 17.85 -13.34
C GLN A 247 -15.72 18.84 -14.03
N LYS A 248 -16.77 18.35 -14.72
CA LYS A 248 -17.81 19.20 -15.33
C LYS A 248 -18.56 20.02 -14.28
N THR A 249 -19.03 19.38 -13.20
CA THR A 249 -19.77 20.05 -12.13
C THR A 249 -18.94 21.13 -11.43
N ASP A 250 -17.65 20.88 -11.21
CA ASP A 250 -16.76 21.85 -10.58
C ASP A 250 -16.42 23.00 -11.53
N ARG A 251 -16.21 22.73 -12.83
CA ARG A 251 -16.02 23.77 -13.85
C ARG A 251 -17.23 24.71 -13.96
N GLU A 252 -18.44 24.17 -14.12
CA GLU A 252 -19.68 24.96 -14.16
C GLU A 252 -19.90 25.79 -12.88
N LYS A 253 -19.50 25.27 -11.71
CA LYS A 253 -19.54 26.02 -10.45
C LYS A 253 -18.53 27.16 -10.43
N MET A 254 -17.32 26.93 -10.94
CA MET A 254 -16.28 27.95 -11.00
C MET A 254 -16.62 29.06 -12.00
N GLU A 255 -17.16 28.73 -13.18
CA GLU A 255 -17.65 29.70 -14.17
C GLU A 255 -18.67 30.67 -13.57
N LYS A 256 -19.58 30.17 -12.73
CA LYS A 256 -20.64 30.96 -12.05
C LYS A 256 -20.15 31.84 -10.89
N ARG A 257 -18.88 31.73 -10.47
CA ARG A 257 -18.33 32.59 -9.41
C ARG A 257 -17.98 33.99 -9.90
N ALA A 258 -18.03 34.97 -8.99
CA ALA A 258 -17.52 36.31 -9.23
C ALA A 258 -16.00 36.29 -9.51
N PRO A 259 -15.45 37.22 -10.31
CA PRO A 259 -14.01 37.26 -10.62
C PRO A 259 -13.10 37.23 -9.39
N GLN A 260 -13.40 38.06 -8.37
CA GLN A 260 -12.68 38.11 -7.09
C GLN A 260 -12.72 36.80 -6.28
N GLU A 261 -13.68 35.90 -6.55
CA GLU A 261 -13.66 34.55 -5.96
C GLU A 261 -12.83 33.58 -6.80
N LYS A 262 -12.80 33.72 -8.14
CA LYS A 262 -12.02 32.87 -9.05
C LYS A 262 -10.52 33.00 -8.78
N GLU A 263 -10.04 34.22 -8.50
CA GLU A 263 -8.65 34.54 -8.14
C GLU A 263 -8.12 33.77 -6.90
N LYS A 264 -9.01 33.16 -6.09
CA LYS A 264 -8.64 32.35 -4.92
C LYS A 264 -8.32 30.89 -5.29
N TYR A 265 -8.53 30.50 -6.54
CA TYR A 265 -8.39 29.14 -7.05
C TYR A 265 -7.31 29.07 -8.13
N GLN A 266 -6.74 27.88 -8.30
CA GLN A 266 -5.78 27.62 -9.37
C GLN A 266 -6.48 27.49 -10.72
N PRO A 267 -5.82 27.89 -11.83
CA PRO A 267 -6.25 27.50 -13.16
C PRO A 267 -6.28 25.97 -13.33
N SER A 268 -7.20 25.51 -14.16
CA SER A 268 -7.31 24.10 -14.56
C SER A 268 -6.54 23.88 -15.86
N TYR A 269 -5.69 22.86 -15.88
CA TYR A 269 -4.87 22.47 -17.02
C TYR A 269 -5.32 21.11 -17.55
N GLU A 270 -5.02 20.81 -18.82
CA GLU A 270 -5.39 19.52 -19.45
C GLU A 270 -4.56 18.33 -18.96
N THR A 271 -3.38 18.59 -18.41
CA THR A 271 -2.46 17.57 -17.87
C THR A 271 -1.95 17.99 -16.48
N THR A 272 -1.59 17.00 -15.68
CA THR A 272 -1.05 17.17 -14.33
C THR A 272 0.44 16.87 -14.35
N ILE A 273 1.25 17.89 -14.06
CA ILE A 273 2.69 17.74 -13.85
C ILE A 273 2.90 17.25 -12.40
N LEU A 274 3.70 16.20 -12.21
CA LEU A 274 4.07 15.74 -10.88
C LEU A 274 5.13 16.67 -10.27
N THR A 275 4.99 16.98 -8.99
CA THR A 275 5.90 17.87 -8.24
C THR A 275 6.90 17.06 -7.42
N GLU A 276 8.13 17.57 -7.29
CA GLU A 276 9.21 16.92 -6.54
C GLU A 276 8.79 16.63 -5.08
N CYS A 277 9.17 15.46 -4.56
CA CYS A 277 8.88 15.06 -3.19
C CYS A 277 9.96 14.13 -2.64
N SER A 278 9.97 13.93 -1.31
CA SER A 278 10.85 12.95 -0.68
C SER A 278 10.65 11.54 -1.26
N PRO A 279 11.72 10.72 -1.41
CA PRO A 279 11.60 9.35 -1.86
C PRO A 279 10.74 8.50 -0.91
N TRP A 280 10.12 7.45 -1.45
CA TRP A 280 9.33 6.48 -0.67
C TRP A 280 10.09 5.17 -0.37
N PRO A 281 10.07 4.65 0.86
CA PRO A 281 9.51 5.28 2.07
C PRO A 281 10.32 6.51 2.47
N GLU A 282 9.72 7.44 3.25
CA GLU A 282 10.39 8.65 3.73
C GLU A 282 11.59 8.23 4.61
N VAL A 283 12.77 8.12 3.99
CA VAL A 283 13.98 7.68 4.68
C VAL A 283 14.40 8.78 5.63
N THR A 284 14.12 8.58 6.91
CA THR A 284 14.66 9.37 8.02
C THR A 284 16.14 9.09 8.18
N TYR A 285 16.94 9.50 7.19
CA TYR A 285 18.34 9.81 7.42
C TYR A 285 18.39 10.82 8.56
N VAL A 286 18.86 10.36 9.71
CA VAL A 286 18.99 11.16 10.93
C VAL A 286 20.09 12.18 10.69
N ASN A 287 19.73 13.28 10.04
CA ASN A 287 20.67 14.33 9.71
C ASN A 287 21.01 15.05 11.01
N ASN A 288 22.14 14.69 11.62
CA ASN A 288 22.66 15.30 12.83
C ASN A 288 22.99 16.77 12.56
N SER A 289 22.01 17.64 12.79
CA SER A 289 22.14 19.10 12.78
C SER A 289 21.33 19.64 13.96
N PRO A 290 21.92 20.48 14.83
CA PRO A 290 21.32 20.82 16.11
C PRO A 290 20.17 21.84 15.94
N SER A 291 18.94 21.42 16.19
CA SER A 291 17.79 22.31 16.27
C SER A 291 17.88 23.23 17.50
N PRO A 292 17.62 24.55 17.36
CA PRO A 292 17.66 25.48 18.48
C PRO A 292 16.50 25.22 19.45
N GLY A 293 16.80 25.19 20.75
CA GLY A 293 15.84 24.80 21.79
C GLY A 293 14.72 25.83 22.04
N PHE A 294 13.53 25.32 22.34
CA PHE A 294 12.45 26.09 22.95
C PHE A 294 11.95 25.38 24.21
N ASN A 295 12.01 26.09 25.34
CA ASN A 295 11.55 25.62 26.63
C ASN A 295 10.02 25.59 26.68
N SER A 296 9.44 24.49 27.19
CA SER A 296 8.03 24.42 27.58
C SER A 296 7.92 24.08 29.06
N THR A 297 7.51 25.08 29.86
CA THR A 297 7.28 24.93 31.30
C THR A 297 6.01 24.13 31.58
N HIS A 298 6.09 23.16 32.48
CA HIS A 298 4.93 22.42 33.00
C HIS A 298 3.93 23.35 33.69
N ASN A 299 2.63 23.09 33.48
CA ASN A 299 1.55 23.53 34.37
C ASN A 299 0.79 22.30 34.84
N SER A 300 0.81 22.06 36.15
CA SER A 300 0.11 20.96 36.82
C SER A 300 -1.14 21.48 37.51
N PHE A 301 -2.24 20.74 37.43
CA PHE A 301 -3.39 20.91 38.33
C PHE A 301 -3.83 19.53 38.87
N PRO A 302 -4.09 19.39 40.18
CA PRO A 302 -4.41 18.11 40.81
C PRO A 302 -5.93 17.86 40.89
N VAL A 303 -6.33 16.59 41.00
CA VAL A 303 -7.68 16.18 41.43
C VAL A 303 -7.54 15.09 42.51
N ALA A 304 -8.42 15.14 43.51
CA ALA A 304 -8.22 14.53 44.83
C ALA A 304 -8.67 13.07 44.96
N GLU A 305 -8.31 12.48 46.11
CA GLU A 305 -8.63 11.11 46.54
C GLU A 305 -10.13 10.85 46.75
N GLY A 306 -10.54 9.59 46.59
CA GLY A 306 -11.87 9.10 46.94
C GLY A 306 -11.92 7.57 46.98
N ASN A 307 -11.89 6.99 48.18
CA ASN A 307 -11.90 5.54 48.42
C ASN A 307 -13.22 4.85 47.99
N GLY A 308 -13.13 3.59 47.55
CA GLY A 308 -14.30 2.72 47.38
C GLY A 308 -14.06 1.37 46.70
N SER A 309 -13.49 0.39 47.41
CA SER A 309 -13.56 -1.02 46.99
C SER A 309 -14.94 -1.61 47.29
N PRO A 310 -15.36 -2.63 46.51
CA PRO A 310 -15.71 -3.89 47.16
C PRO A 310 -15.06 -5.12 46.51
N ASN A 311 -14.93 -6.18 47.31
CA ASN A 311 -14.41 -7.50 46.91
C ASN A 311 -15.15 -8.12 45.71
N HIS A 312 -14.39 -8.78 44.83
CA HIS A 312 -14.76 -10.11 44.33
C HIS A 312 -13.51 -10.96 44.12
N GLN A 313 -13.67 -12.28 44.28
CA GLN A 313 -12.58 -13.27 44.28
C GLN A 313 -11.84 -13.36 42.93
N PRO A 314 -10.54 -13.68 42.91
CA PRO A 314 -9.89 -14.23 41.73
C PRO A 314 -10.28 -15.71 41.56
N GLU A 315 -11.18 -16.00 40.62
CA GLU A 315 -11.27 -17.35 40.05
C GLU A 315 -10.06 -17.62 39.14
N PRO A 316 -9.58 -18.88 39.04
CA PRO A 316 -8.37 -19.19 38.29
C PRO A 316 -8.61 -19.08 36.79
N VAL A 317 -7.92 -18.14 36.13
CA VAL A 317 -7.88 -18.05 34.67
C VAL A 317 -7.00 -19.18 34.14
N VAL A 318 -7.60 -20.35 33.91
CA VAL A 318 -6.94 -21.44 33.19
C VAL A 318 -7.02 -21.14 31.70
N GLN A 319 -5.94 -20.61 31.13
CA GLN A 319 -5.80 -20.45 29.68
C GLN A 319 -5.68 -21.84 29.03
N VAL A 320 -6.78 -22.33 28.46
CA VAL A 320 -6.81 -23.52 27.59
C VAL A 320 -7.52 -23.12 26.30
N ALA A 321 -6.96 -23.48 25.15
CA ALA A 321 -7.34 -22.97 23.83
C ALA A 321 -8.86 -22.94 23.57
N ASP A 322 -9.37 -21.75 23.25
CA ASP A 322 -10.80 -21.39 23.09
C ASP A 322 -11.51 -21.99 21.85
N ASN A 323 -11.09 -23.15 21.35
CA ASN A 323 -11.69 -23.78 20.17
C ASN A 323 -12.95 -24.58 20.55
N LEU A 324 -14.07 -24.30 19.89
CA LEU A 324 -15.31 -25.06 20.06
C LEU A 324 -15.12 -26.51 19.56
N LEU A 325 -15.30 -27.49 20.45
CA LEU A 325 -15.17 -28.90 20.09
C LEU A 325 -16.42 -29.40 19.34
N PRO A 326 -16.28 -30.31 18.35
CA PRO A 326 -17.43 -30.93 17.68
C PRO A 326 -18.39 -31.60 18.67
N THR A 327 -17.88 -32.25 19.71
CA THR A 327 -18.69 -32.95 20.72
C THR A 327 -19.40 -32.03 21.73
N ALA A 328 -19.27 -30.71 21.61
CA ALA A 328 -19.89 -29.77 22.54
C ALA A 328 -21.43 -29.82 22.49
N THR A 329 -22.08 -29.85 23.65
CA THR A 329 -23.55 -29.80 23.74
C THR A 329 -24.08 -28.41 23.31
N PRO A 330 -25.38 -28.25 23.02
CA PRO A 330 -25.95 -26.93 22.77
C PRO A 330 -25.70 -25.95 23.93
N GLN A 331 -25.71 -26.42 25.18
CA GLN A 331 -25.40 -25.61 26.35
C GLN A 331 -23.94 -25.12 26.35
N ASP A 332 -22.99 -25.99 25.98
CA ASP A 332 -21.57 -25.62 25.86
C ASP A 332 -21.33 -24.65 24.70
N ALA A 333 -22.00 -24.87 23.56
CA ALA A 333 -21.98 -23.98 22.41
C ALA A 333 -22.52 -22.58 22.75
N GLN A 334 -23.59 -22.50 23.54
CA GLN A 334 -24.13 -21.23 24.06
C GLN A 334 -23.13 -20.52 24.99
N GLN A 335 -22.46 -21.25 25.89
CA GLN A 335 -21.40 -20.68 26.73
C GLN A 335 -20.22 -20.17 25.90
N TRP A 336 -19.80 -20.91 24.87
CA TRP A 336 -18.73 -20.51 23.95
C TRP A 336 -19.10 -19.24 23.17
N LEU A 337 -20.34 -19.13 22.67
CA LEU A 337 -20.85 -17.92 22.03
C LEU A 337 -20.83 -16.71 22.99
N HIS A 338 -21.21 -16.92 24.26
CA HIS A 338 -21.13 -15.86 25.27
C HIS A 338 -19.69 -15.41 25.54
N ARG A 339 -18.74 -16.34 25.73
CA ARG A 339 -17.31 -16.05 25.94
C ARG A 339 -16.70 -15.29 24.76
N ASN A 340 -17.03 -15.70 23.53
CA ASN A 340 -16.55 -15.07 22.29
C ASN A 340 -17.31 -13.79 21.89
N ARG A 341 -18.10 -13.20 22.81
CA ARG A 341 -18.86 -11.94 22.62
C ARG A 341 -19.93 -12.00 21.52
N PHE A 342 -20.51 -13.17 21.27
CA PHE A 342 -21.65 -13.40 20.37
C PHE A 342 -23.00 -13.54 21.11
N SER A 343 -23.07 -13.08 22.37
CA SER A 343 -24.28 -13.04 23.21
C SER A 343 -25.59 -12.61 22.50
N PRO A 344 -25.63 -11.64 21.57
CA PRO A 344 -26.86 -11.27 20.85
C PRO A 344 -27.44 -12.41 20.00
N PHE A 345 -26.60 -13.33 19.50
CA PHE A 345 -26.99 -14.41 18.60
C PHE A 345 -27.28 -15.73 19.31
N CYS A 346 -27.01 -15.82 20.62
CA CYS A 346 -27.30 -16.99 21.45
C CYS A 346 -28.74 -17.52 21.24
N ARG A 347 -29.74 -16.62 21.22
CA ARG A 347 -31.15 -16.99 20.97
C ARG A 347 -31.39 -17.65 19.61
N LEU A 348 -30.65 -17.28 18.56
CA LEU A 348 -30.78 -17.86 17.22
C LEU A 348 -30.18 -19.27 17.18
N PHE A 349 -29.07 -19.49 17.89
CA PHE A 349 -28.35 -20.76 17.95
C PHE A 349 -28.74 -21.64 19.16
N THR A 350 -29.87 -21.38 19.82
CA THR A 350 -30.28 -22.05 21.09
C THR A 350 -30.20 -23.58 21.03
N ASN A 351 -30.52 -24.17 19.87
CA ASN A 351 -30.59 -25.62 19.68
C ASN A 351 -29.38 -26.19 18.89
N PHE A 352 -28.36 -25.39 18.57
CA PHE A 352 -27.22 -25.84 17.78
C PHE A 352 -26.14 -26.46 18.69
N SER A 353 -25.74 -27.69 18.41
CA SER A 353 -24.57 -28.31 19.03
C SER A 353 -23.25 -27.77 18.46
N GLY A 354 -22.12 -28.16 19.05
CA GLY A 354 -20.79 -27.88 18.50
C GLY A 354 -20.65 -28.36 17.05
N VAL A 355 -21.13 -29.56 16.73
CA VAL A 355 -21.17 -30.09 15.36
C VAL A 355 -21.95 -29.15 14.42
N ASP A 356 -23.09 -28.64 14.86
CA ASP A 356 -24.00 -27.88 14.00
C ASP A 356 -23.44 -26.48 13.71
N LEU A 357 -22.90 -25.80 14.72
CA LEU A 357 -22.17 -24.53 14.50
C LEU A 357 -20.96 -24.71 13.60
N LEU A 358 -20.16 -25.77 13.80
CA LEU A 358 -18.99 -26.05 12.98
C LEU A 358 -19.34 -26.50 11.55
N LYS A 359 -20.58 -26.91 11.26
CA LYS A 359 -21.05 -27.26 9.91
C LYS A 359 -21.49 -26.05 9.09
N LEU A 360 -21.83 -24.92 9.73
CA LEU A 360 -22.27 -23.72 9.01
C LEU A 360 -21.20 -23.24 8.02
N THR A 361 -21.62 -22.92 6.80
CA THR A 361 -20.78 -22.28 5.79
C THR A 361 -20.62 -20.80 6.11
N ARG A 362 -19.66 -20.13 5.44
CA ARG A 362 -19.43 -18.70 5.65
C ARG A 362 -20.67 -17.88 5.30
N GLU A 363 -21.36 -18.31 4.25
CA GLU A 363 -22.58 -17.73 3.71
C GLU A 363 -23.74 -17.88 4.71
N ASP A 364 -23.91 -19.05 5.32
CA ASP A 364 -24.95 -19.30 6.34
C ASP A 364 -24.78 -18.36 7.55
N VAL A 365 -23.57 -18.29 8.11
CA VAL A 365 -23.32 -17.45 9.30
C VAL A 365 -23.46 -15.96 8.97
N ILE A 366 -23.06 -15.53 7.77
CA ILE A 366 -23.29 -14.15 7.27
C ILE A 366 -24.79 -13.86 7.10
N GLN A 367 -25.58 -14.81 6.61
CA GLN A 367 -27.01 -14.64 6.42
C GLN A 367 -27.77 -14.58 7.77
N ILE A 368 -27.33 -15.35 8.77
CA ILE A 368 -27.97 -15.41 10.10
C ILE A 368 -27.57 -14.23 11.00
N CYS A 369 -26.28 -13.88 11.03
CA CYS A 369 -25.73 -12.86 11.95
C CYS A 369 -25.48 -11.49 11.28
N GLY A 370 -25.66 -11.38 9.97
CA GLY A 370 -25.26 -10.20 9.18
C GLY A 370 -23.76 -10.21 8.84
N PRO A 371 -23.32 -9.35 7.91
CA PRO A 371 -21.99 -9.45 7.30
C PRO A 371 -20.82 -9.18 8.25
N ALA A 372 -20.98 -8.30 9.24
CA ALA A 372 -19.91 -7.99 10.19
C ALA A 372 -19.73 -9.12 11.22
N ASP A 373 -20.81 -9.46 11.94
CA ASP A 373 -20.74 -10.45 13.01
C ASP A 373 -20.70 -11.89 12.50
N GLY A 374 -21.27 -12.17 11.32
CA GLY A 374 -21.18 -13.49 10.70
C GLY A 374 -19.77 -13.86 10.23
N ILE A 375 -19.01 -12.91 9.69
CA ILE A 375 -17.58 -13.12 9.38
C ILE A 375 -16.78 -13.34 10.67
N ARG A 376 -17.05 -12.56 11.73
CA ARG A 376 -16.39 -12.71 13.03
C ARG A 376 -16.67 -14.09 13.63
N LEU A 377 -17.92 -14.54 13.63
CA LEU A 377 -18.34 -15.82 14.18
C LEU A 377 -17.79 -16.99 13.34
N PHE A 378 -17.85 -16.93 12.00
CA PHE A 378 -17.27 -17.96 11.15
C PHE A 378 -15.75 -18.11 11.35
N ASN A 379 -15.01 -17.00 11.48
CA ASN A 379 -13.56 -17.04 11.73
C ASN A 379 -13.23 -17.62 13.13
N ALA A 380 -14.05 -17.33 14.15
CA ALA A 380 -13.89 -17.91 15.48
C ALA A 380 -14.21 -19.42 15.49
N LEU A 381 -15.25 -19.85 14.77
CA LEU A 381 -15.64 -21.26 14.64
C LEU A 381 -14.61 -22.09 13.86
N LYS A 382 -13.93 -21.51 12.86
CA LYS A 382 -12.96 -22.23 12.02
C LYS A 382 -11.51 -22.14 12.52
N GLY A 383 -11.26 -21.57 13.71
CA GLY A 383 -9.96 -21.61 14.38
C GLY A 383 -8.81 -21.17 13.48
N ARG A 384 -8.82 -19.90 13.05
CA ARG A 384 -7.78 -19.40 12.15
C ARG A 384 -6.43 -19.41 12.86
N VAL A 385 -5.51 -20.28 12.43
CA VAL A 385 -4.11 -20.28 12.88
C VAL A 385 -3.54 -18.88 12.64
N VAL A 386 -3.20 -18.19 13.73
CA VAL A 386 -2.57 -16.87 13.67
C VAL A 386 -1.16 -17.10 13.12
N ARG A 387 -0.77 -16.38 12.07
CA ARG A 387 0.62 -16.43 11.59
C ARG A 387 1.49 -15.80 12.67
N PRO A 388 2.58 -16.44 13.12
CA PRO A 388 3.47 -15.83 14.10
C PRO A 388 4.02 -14.51 13.58
N ARG A 389 4.23 -13.57 14.49
CA ARG A 389 4.74 -12.23 14.22
C ARG A 389 6.26 -12.21 14.03
N LEU A 390 6.95 -13.21 14.58
CA LEU A 390 8.39 -13.41 14.43
C LEU A 390 8.72 -14.91 14.51
N THR A 391 9.59 -15.36 13.62
CA THR A 391 10.21 -16.69 13.65
C THR A 391 11.67 -16.54 14.05
N ILE A 392 12.12 -17.32 15.03
CA ILE A 392 13.50 -17.35 15.51
C ILE A 392 14.01 -18.79 15.41
N TYR A 393 15.21 -18.99 14.86
CA TYR A 393 15.86 -20.30 14.85
C TYR A 393 16.89 -20.38 15.97
N VAL A 394 16.79 -21.39 16.84
CA VAL A 394 17.72 -21.58 17.96
C VAL A 394 18.36 -22.95 17.96
N CYS A 395 19.68 -23.02 18.15
CA CYS A 395 20.38 -24.27 18.46
C CYS A 395 20.97 -24.20 19.88
N GLN A 396 21.22 -25.35 20.51
CA GLN A 396 21.88 -25.41 21.81
C GLN A 396 23.38 -25.67 21.61
N GLU A 397 24.24 -24.90 22.27
CA GLU A 397 25.68 -25.17 22.29
C GLU A 397 25.96 -26.45 23.09
N SER A 398 26.34 -27.53 22.40
CA SER A 398 26.58 -28.83 23.04
C SER A 398 27.88 -28.79 23.85
N GLN A 399 27.81 -29.15 25.14
CA GLN A 399 28.96 -29.08 26.06
C GLN A 399 30.18 -29.88 25.59
N GLN A 400 30.00 -30.89 24.73
CA GLN A 400 31.09 -31.67 24.12
C GLN A 400 32.02 -30.83 23.23
N ALA A 401 31.56 -29.72 22.66
CA ALA A 401 32.41 -28.79 21.90
C ALA A 401 33.38 -28.00 22.79
N ARG A 402 33.10 -27.88 24.09
CA ARG A 402 33.89 -27.08 25.05
C ARG A 402 35.18 -27.78 25.51
N GLU A 403 35.26 -29.10 25.36
CA GLU A 403 36.39 -29.93 25.85
C GLU A 403 37.31 -30.46 24.73
N GLN A 404 36.92 -30.40 23.45
CA GLN A 404 37.77 -30.84 22.34
C GLN A 404 38.52 -29.69 21.66
N HIS A 405 39.46 -29.10 22.41
CA HIS A 405 40.65 -28.46 21.82
C HIS A 405 41.87 -29.40 21.86
N PRO A 406 42.10 -30.23 20.83
CA PRO A 406 43.44 -30.57 20.41
C PRO A 406 43.85 -29.71 19.21
N LYS A 407 45.06 -29.18 19.27
CA LYS A 407 45.71 -28.44 18.18
C LYS A 407 45.79 -29.34 16.94
N HIS A 408 45.32 -28.87 15.79
CA HIS A 408 45.92 -29.23 14.50
C HIS A 408 45.72 -28.12 13.48
N GLU A 409 46.81 -27.75 12.80
CA GLU A 409 46.82 -26.79 11.71
C GLU A 409 46.25 -27.44 10.46
N ASN A 410 45.17 -26.88 9.88
CA ASN A 410 44.96 -26.69 8.44
C ASN A 410 43.54 -26.19 8.11
N GLY A 411 43.46 -25.02 7.46
CA GLY A 411 42.48 -24.68 6.41
C GLY A 411 40.97 -24.75 6.70
N ASP A 412 40.42 -25.96 6.80
CA ASP A 412 39.06 -26.26 6.32
C ASP A 412 38.06 -26.66 7.43
N ALA A 413 38.39 -26.43 8.69
CA ALA A 413 37.54 -26.81 9.83
C ALA A 413 36.20 -26.05 9.90
N ALA A 414 36.12 -24.84 9.33
CA ALA A 414 34.94 -23.97 9.42
C ALA A 414 33.69 -24.57 8.72
N ALA A 415 33.88 -25.29 7.61
CA ALA A 415 32.77 -25.91 6.88
C ALA A 415 32.21 -27.15 7.57
N SER A 416 33.00 -27.87 8.37
CA SER A 416 32.56 -29.10 9.04
C SER A 416 31.77 -28.84 10.33
N ALA A 417 31.86 -27.64 10.92
CA ALA A 417 31.15 -27.30 12.15
C ALA A 417 29.65 -27.01 11.92
N PHE A 418 29.27 -26.57 10.72
CA PHE A 418 27.88 -26.20 10.40
C PHE A 418 26.93 -27.39 10.22
N PHE A 419 27.43 -28.58 9.88
CA PHE A 419 26.60 -29.76 9.63
C PHE A 419 26.13 -30.51 10.90
N GLY A 420 26.53 -30.05 12.10
CA GLY A 420 26.21 -30.72 13.37
C GLY A 420 25.20 -30.00 14.28
N GLN A 421 24.81 -28.75 13.98
CA GLN A 421 23.95 -27.96 14.85
C GLN A 421 22.48 -28.04 14.42
N LEU A 422 21.65 -28.72 15.22
CA LEU A 422 20.21 -28.81 15.00
C LEU A 422 19.51 -27.53 15.49
N TYR A 423 19.04 -26.71 14.56
CA TYR A 423 18.22 -25.54 14.86
C TYR A 423 16.74 -25.91 14.99
N HIS A 424 16.07 -25.29 15.95
CA HIS A 424 14.65 -25.42 16.22
C HIS A 424 13.95 -24.08 15.96
N ALA A 425 12.79 -24.12 15.31
CA ALA A 425 11.99 -22.92 15.06
C ALA A 425 11.13 -22.58 16.28
N ILE A 426 11.33 -21.37 16.82
CA ILE A 426 10.47 -20.73 17.80
C ILE A 426 9.59 -19.72 17.07
N TYR A 427 8.28 -19.85 17.28
CA TYR A 427 7.26 -18.99 16.70
C TYR A 427 6.65 -18.12 17.81
N LEU A 428 6.78 -16.80 17.68
CA LEU A 428 6.21 -15.82 18.62
C LEU A 428 4.93 -15.21 18.03
N GLU A 429 3.84 -15.27 18.78
CA GLU A 429 2.55 -14.62 18.50
C GLU A 429 2.47 -13.24 19.15
N GLU A 430 3.20 -13.02 20.24
CA GLU A 430 3.41 -11.77 20.96
C GLU A 430 4.90 -11.46 21.07
N LEU A 431 5.32 -10.26 20.65
CA LEU A 431 6.74 -9.87 20.65
C LEU A 431 7.21 -9.45 22.05
N THR A 432 7.22 -10.41 22.97
CA THR A 432 7.51 -10.23 24.41
C THR A 432 8.56 -11.22 24.91
N VAL A 433 9.29 -10.81 25.95
CA VAL A 433 10.28 -11.67 26.64
C VAL A 433 9.58 -12.84 27.31
N THR A 434 8.34 -12.65 27.79
CA THR A 434 7.55 -13.71 28.43
C THR A 434 7.28 -14.86 27.48
N GLU A 435 6.72 -14.62 26.29
CA GLU A 435 6.47 -15.70 25.33
C GLU A 435 7.78 -16.36 24.88
N LEU A 436 8.81 -15.57 24.59
CA LEU A 436 10.13 -16.11 24.22
C LEU A 436 10.70 -17.03 25.32
N THR A 437 10.57 -16.63 26.58
CA THR A 437 11.00 -17.43 27.75
C THR A 437 10.21 -18.73 27.84
N GLU A 438 8.89 -18.69 27.66
CA GLU A 438 8.04 -19.89 27.69
C GLU A 438 8.36 -20.86 26.55
N LYS A 439 8.58 -20.37 25.32
CA LYS A 439 8.90 -21.20 24.16
C LYS A 439 10.30 -21.82 24.28
N ILE A 440 11.29 -21.06 24.77
CA ILE A 440 12.64 -21.58 25.07
C ILE A 440 12.57 -22.62 26.20
N ALA A 441 11.86 -22.34 27.28
CA ALA A 441 11.71 -23.28 28.40
C ALA A 441 11.04 -24.59 27.94
N HIS A 442 10.00 -24.50 27.12
CA HIS A 442 9.34 -25.65 26.51
C HIS A 442 10.29 -26.46 25.63
N LEU A 443 11.10 -25.79 24.79
CA LEU A 443 12.09 -26.45 23.93
C LEU A 443 13.10 -27.29 24.73
N PHE A 444 13.55 -26.78 25.88
CA PHE A 444 14.49 -27.49 26.76
C PHE A 444 13.81 -28.38 27.82
N SER A 445 12.48 -28.49 27.81
CA SER A 445 11.71 -29.23 28.84
C SER A 445 11.99 -28.77 30.28
N ILE A 446 12.28 -27.49 30.48
CA ILE A 446 12.48 -26.86 31.80
C ILE A 446 11.29 -25.97 32.19
N SER A 447 11.19 -25.57 33.45
CA SER A 447 10.16 -24.61 33.87
C SER A 447 10.55 -23.20 33.42
N PRO A 448 9.62 -22.38 32.89
CA PRO A 448 9.88 -20.97 32.62
C PRO A 448 10.39 -20.19 33.85
N ARG A 449 10.00 -20.63 35.06
CA ARG A 449 10.46 -20.06 36.34
C ARG A 449 11.92 -20.34 36.68
N GLN A 450 12.58 -21.24 35.94
CA GLN A 450 14.01 -21.52 36.07
C GLN A 450 14.85 -20.65 35.11
N ILE A 451 14.22 -19.92 34.20
CA ILE A 451 14.88 -18.91 33.37
C ILE A 451 14.69 -17.55 34.07
N ASN A 452 15.77 -17.01 34.62
CA ASN A 452 15.71 -15.74 35.37
C ASN A 452 15.67 -14.54 34.41
N GLN A 453 16.55 -14.54 33.41
CA GLN A 453 16.63 -13.49 32.38
C GLN A 453 17.19 -14.06 31.06
N ILE A 454 16.85 -13.41 29.95
CA ILE A 454 17.44 -13.65 28.63
C ILE A 454 18.34 -12.46 28.28
N PHE A 455 19.57 -12.74 27.86
CA PHE A 455 20.54 -11.78 27.35
C PHE A 455 20.82 -12.03 25.88
N LYS A 456 21.14 -10.98 25.13
CA LYS A 456 21.73 -11.07 23.79
C LYS A 456 23.21 -10.70 23.86
N GLN A 457 24.07 -11.47 23.19
CA GLN A 457 25.48 -11.13 23.06
C GLN A 457 25.67 -9.95 22.09
N GLY A 458 26.43 -8.95 22.52
CA GLY A 458 26.83 -7.78 21.74
C GLY A 458 28.24 -7.90 21.14
N PRO A 459 28.66 -6.96 20.28
CA PRO A 459 29.84 -7.06 19.42
C PRO A 459 31.23 -7.06 20.12
N THR A 460 31.27 -7.21 21.44
CA THR A 460 32.50 -7.35 22.25
C THR A 460 32.36 -8.42 23.34
N GLY A 461 31.36 -9.30 23.23
CA GLY A 461 31.04 -10.31 24.25
C GLY A 461 30.18 -9.80 25.41
N ILE A 462 29.78 -8.53 25.41
CA ILE A 462 28.86 -7.97 26.41
C ILE A 462 27.49 -8.66 26.37
N HIS A 463 26.89 -8.88 27.54
CA HIS A 463 25.53 -9.40 27.67
C HIS A 463 24.54 -8.24 27.82
N VAL A 464 23.65 -8.07 26.85
CA VAL A 464 22.62 -7.02 26.86
C VAL A 464 21.29 -7.65 27.23
N LEU A 465 20.59 -7.14 28.24
CA LEU A 465 19.29 -7.68 28.66
C LEU A 465 18.27 -7.55 27.52
N VAL A 466 17.61 -8.65 27.18
CA VAL A 466 16.55 -8.65 26.16
C VAL A 466 15.28 -8.07 26.76
N SER A 467 14.70 -7.07 26.09
CA SER A 467 13.41 -6.46 26.39
C SER A 467 12.39 -6.74 25.28
N ASP A 468 11.11 -6.49 25.55
CA ASP A 468 10.05 -6.61 24.53
C ASP A 468 10.34 -5.72 23.31
N GLU A 469 10.87 -4.52 23.54
CA GLU A 469 11.31 -3.60 22.48
C GLU A 469 12.48 -4.16 21.68
N MET A 470 13.43 -4.87 22.31
CA MET A 470 14.52 -5.54 21.59
C MET A 470 14.00 -6.67 20.71
N ILE A 471 13.06 -7.49 21.19
CA ILE A 471 12.44 -8.58 20.41
C ILE A 471 11.66 -8.02 19.21
N GLN A 472 10.99 -6.89 19.37
CA GLN A 472 10.31 -6.18 18.27
C GLN A 472 11.26 -5.68 17.17
N ASN A 473 12.55 -5.53 17.47
CA ASN A 473 13.60 -5.13 16.53
C ASN A 473 14.46 -6.29 16.02
N PHE A 474 14.14 -7.55 16.39
CA PHE A 474 14.77 -8.71 15.76
C PHE A 474 14.30 -8.84 14.31
N GLN A 475 15.22 -9.26 13.43
CA GLN A 475 14.88 -9.63 12.06
C GLN A 475 14.12 -10.95 12.07
N ASP A 476 13.14 -11.09 11.18
CA ASP A 476 12.45 -12.38 11.00
C ASP A 476 13.44 -13.44 10.49
N GLU A 477 13.23 -14.69 10.89
CA GLU A 477 14.10 -15.83 10.58
C GLU A 477 15.54 -15.70 11.14
N VAL A 478 15.76 -14.84 12.15
CA VAL A 478 17.07 -14.70 12.82
C VAL A 478 17.50 -16.00 13.54
N CYS A 479 18.78 -16.33 13.40
CA CYS A 479 19.40 -17.48 14.06
C CYS A 479 20.17 -17.05 15.32
N PHE A 480 20.02 -17.81 16.42
CA PHE A 480 20.83 -17.66 17.63
C PHE A 480 21.41 -19.00 18.09
N VAL A 481 22.60 -18.97 18.69
CA VAL A 481 23.13 -20.09 19.47
C VAL A 481 22.85 -19.83 20.95
N LEU A 482 22.24 -20.80 21.63
CA LEU A 482 21.86 -20.69 23.04
C LEU A 482 22.96 -21.25 23.95
N ASP A 483 23.50 -20.37 24.78
CA ASP A 483 24.38 -20.71 25.93
C ASP A 483 23.63 -20.44 27.24
N THR A 484 24.06 -21.11 28.32
CA THR A 484 23.40 -21.05 29.62
C THR A 484 24.39 -20.68 30.73
N MET A 485 24.10 -19.60 31.44
CA MET A 485 24.86 -19.18 32.61
C MET A 485 24.07 -19.50 33.87
N LYS A 486 24.63 -20.27 34.80
CA LYS A 486 23.97 -20.50 36.10
C LYS A 486 23.97 -19.20 36.91
N ASP A 487 22.87 -18.92 37.62
CA ASP A 487 22.84 -17.87 38.63
C ASP A 487 23.53 -18.37 39.92
N ASP A 488 24.45 -17.58 40.47
CA ASP A 488 25.13 -17.89 41.74
C ASP A 488 24.23 -17.66 42.97
N THR A 489 23.10 -16.96 42.80
CA THR A 489 22.20 -16.53 43.88
C THR A 489 20.86 -17.25 43.93
N SER A 490 20.53 -18.06 42.91
CA SER A 490 19.31 -18.86 42.85
C SER A 490 19.50 -20.18 42.08
N ASP A 491 18.57 -21.13 42.20
CA ASP A 491 18.59 -22.38 41.41
C ASP A 491 18.15 -22.19 39.93
N GLY A 492 18.19 -20.95 39.44
CA GLY A 492 17.86 -20.57 38.08
C GLY A 492 19.07 -20.44 37.16
N TYR A 493 18.78 -20.21 35.88
CA TYR A 493 19.74 -20.01 34.81
C TYR A 493 19.36 -18.76 34.01
N HIS A 494 20.37 -18.12 33.43
CA HIS A 494 20.22 -17.09 32.43
C HIS A 494 20.51 -17.68 31.05
N ILE A 495 19.69 -17.33 30.06
CA ILE A 495 19.88 -17.73 28.67
C ILE A 495 20.64 -16.63 27.94
N ILE A 496 21.63 -16.99 27.13
CA ILE A 496 22.38 -16.06 26.28
C ILE A 496 22.12 -16.41 24.81
N LEU A 497 21.49 -15.50 24.08
CA LEU A 497 21.35 -15.51 22.62
C LEU A 497 22.65 -14.99 22.00
N LYS A 498 23.46 -15.86 21.42
CA LYS A 498 24.66 -15.50 20.65
C LYS A 498 24.30 -15.27 19.19
#